data_AF-A0A7Y3MC37-F1
#
_entry.id   AF-A0A7Y3MC37-F1
#
_cell.length_a   1.000
_cell.length_b   1.000
_cell.length_c   1.000
_cell.angle_alpha   90.00
_cell.angle_beta   90.00
_cell.angle_gamma   90.00
#
_symmetry.space_group_name_H-M   'P 1'
#
loop_
_entity.id
_entity.type
_entity.pdbx_description
1 polymer ?
#
loop_
_entity_poly.entity_id
_entity_poly.type
_entity_poly.pdbx_seq_one_letter_code
_entity_poly.pdbx_strand_id
1 'polypeptide(L)'
;MKQVLFTFLTALITFPLMSQESLLEDLLNVAPVEMKNEGSEEMQAEYQKTFDEEKAKLDDDLAKLDEDFKKDVGSLMENFNKVLEKTVEQEVKNEKKSAVTTIRSGAMSLKQNKKKALQDFINVMTVTIRELPKGTVGSKQKDFDDIVKEYKEKFEAEYEANIATIENFKKTEHLTKPTDTTMN
;
A
#
# COMPACT_ATOMS: atom_id res chain seq x y z
N MET A 1 -82.35 52.26 -30.98
CA MET A 1 -82.13 53.25 -32.05
C MET A 1 -81.02 54.21 -31.62
N LYS A 2 -80.05 54.41 -32.53
CA LYS A 2 -79.10 55.54 -32.64
C LYS A 2 -77.89 55.60 -31.69
N GLN A 3 -76.74 55.38 -32.32
CA GLN A 3 -75.38 55.84 -32.01
C GLN A 3 -75.33 57.35 -31.72
N VAL A 4 -74.43 57.78 -30.82
CA VAL A 4 -73.52 58.96 -30.92
C VAL A 4 -72.46 58.76 -29.81
N LEU A 5 -71.27 58.21 -30.06
CA LEU A 5 -70.02 58.88 -30.45
C LEU A 5 -69.69 60.17 -29.67
N PHE A 6 -68.89 60.08 -28.60
CA PHE A 6 -68.02 61.20 -28.20
C PHE A 6 -66.66 60.68 -27.77
N THR A 7 -65.75 60.72 -28.73
CA THR A 7 -64.31 60.65 -28.60
C THR A 7 -63.83 61.83 -27.74
N PHE A 8 -63.09 61.57 -26.67
CA PHE A 8 -62.10 62.53 -26.18
C PHE A 8 -60.75 61.84 -26.05
N LEU A 9 -59.85 62.36 -26.87
CA LEU A 9 -58.47 62.00 -27.09
C LEU A 9 -57.63 62.52 -25.92
N THR A 10 -56.95 61.63 -25.20
CA THR A 10 -55.75 61.97 -24.42
C THR A 10 -54.68 60.93 -24.74
N ALA A 11 -53.77 61.36 -25.60
CA ALA A 11 -52.57 60.64 -25.99
C ALA A 11 -51.38 61.10 -25.13
N LEU A 12 -50.43 60.18 -24.93
CA LEU A 12 -49.09 60.32 -24.34
C LEU A 12 -49.08 60.55 -22.82
N ILE A 13 -48.39 59.76 -21.98
CA ILE A 13 -47.04 59.21 -22.14
C ILE A 13 -46.99 57.80 -21.55
N THR A 14 -46.94 56.77 -22.39
CA THR A 14 -46.41 55.46 -22.00
C THR A 14 -44.98 55.41 -22.50
N PHE A 15 -44.02 55.40 -21.58
CA PHE A 15 -42.63 55.08 -21.88
C PHE A 15 -42.59 53.74 -22.62
N PRO A 16 -41.93 53.63 -23.79
CA PRO A 16 -41.42 52.36 -24.23
C PRO A 16 -40.28 52.01 -23.27
N LEU A 17 -40.53 51.08 -22.35
CA LEU A 17 -39.45 50.23 -21.85
C LEU A 17 -38.88 49.53 -23.08
N MET A 18 -37.83 50.11 -23.67
CA MET A 18 -36.95 49.36 -24.54
C MET A 18 -36.47 48.17 -23.73
N SER A 19 -36.92 46.97 -24.07
CA SER A 19 -36.17 45.78 -23.71
C SER A 19 -34.83 45.91 -24.43
N GLN A 20 -33.81 46.32 -23.70
CA GLN A 20 -32.45 45.99 -24.08
C GLN A 20 -32.41 44.47 -24.04
N GLU A 21 -32.55 43.83 -25.21
CA GLU A 21 -32.03 42.47 -25.40
C GLU A 21 -30.59 42.51 -24.88
N SER A 22 -30.32 41.70 -23.87
CA SER A 22 -29.00 41.68 -23.26
C SER A 22 -28.01 41.27 -24.34
N LEU A 23 -27.10 42.18 -24.72
CA LEU A 23 -26.01 41.95 -25.68
C LEU A 23 -25.16 40.72 -25.32
N LEU A 24 -25.26 40.26 -24.07
CA LEU A 24 -24.54 39.12 -23.53
C LEU A 24 -25.40 37.86 -23.42
N GLU A 25 -26.72 37.92 -23.58
CA GLU A 25 -27.61 36.75 -23.43
C GLU A 25 -27.34 35.72 -24.52
N ASP A 26 -27.25 36.13 -25.78
CA ASP A 26 -26.81 35.24 -26.87
C ASP A 26 -25.35 34.77 -26.73
N LEU A 27 -24.50 35.54 -26.03
CA LEU A 27 -23.09 35.22 -25.81
C LEU A 27 -22.85 34.26 -24.63
N LEU A 28 -23.72 34.31 -23.63
CA LEU A 28 -23.64 33.53 -22.39
C LEU A 28 -24.62 32.35 -22.37
N ASN A 29 -25.55 32.27 -23.33
CA ASN A 29 -26.44 31.12 -23.54
C ASN A 29 -25.70 29.98 -24.24
N VAL A 30 -24.70 29.44 -23.56
CA VAL A 30 -23.97 28.24 -23.98
C VAL A 30 -24.74 27.03 -23.49
N ALA A 31 -25.18 26.17 -24.42
CA ALA A 31 -25.85 24.92 -24.08
C ALA A 31 -24.95 24.09 -23.14
N PRO A 32 -25.49 23.52 -22.04
CA PRO A 32 -24.74 22.62 -21.19
C PRO A 32 -24.21 21.45 -22.02
N VAL A 33 -22.90 21.32 -22.11
CA VAL A 33 -22.25 20.16 -22.72
C VAL A 33 -22.10 19.12 -21.62
N GLU A 34 -22.69 17.94 -21.81
CA GLU A 34 -22.45 16.81 -20.91
C GLU A 34 -20.96 16.41 -21.00
N MET A 35 -20.25 16.43 -19.87
CA MET A 35 -18.93 15.83 -19.81
C MET A 35 -19.06 14.33 -20.06
N LYS A 36 -18.61 13.86 -21.23
CA LYS A 36 -18.43 12.43 -21.46
C LYS A 36 -17.36 11.89 -20.51
N ASN A 37 -17.75 10.92 -19.70
CA ASN A 37 -16.93 10.30 -18.65
C ASN A 37 -16.03 9.16 -19.15
N GLU A 38 -15.91 8.97 -20.48
CA GLU A 38 -15.22 7.82 -21.11
C GLU A 38 -13.75 7.69 -20.63
N GLY A 39 -13.03 8.81 -20.45
CA GLY A 39 -11.66 8.78 -19.90
C GLY A 39 -11.58 8.34 -18.42
N SER A 40 -12.66 8.49 -17.64
CA SER A 40 -12.68 8.12 -16.22
C SER A 40 -12.75 6.61 -16.00
N GLU A 41 -13.47 5.89 -16.86
CA GLU A 41 -13.57 4.43 -16.78
C GLU A 41 -12.28 3.76 -17.27
N GLU A 42 -11.70 4.24 -18.38
CA GLU A 42 -10.42 3.75 -18.89
C GLU A 42 -9.28 4.00 -17.90
N MET A 43 -9.17 5.21 -17.32
CA MET A 43 -8.16 5.53 -16.30
C MET A 43 -8.34 4.69 -15.02
N GLN A 44 -9.58 4.38 -14.62
CA GLN A 44 -9.84 3.52 -13.47
C GLN A 44 -9.47 2.06 -13.74
N ALA A 45 -9.76 1.56 -14.95
CA ALA A 45 -9.38 0.21 -15.37
C ALA A 45 -7.85 0.07 -15.47
N GLU A 46 -7.17 1.08 -16.03
CA GLU A 46 -5.70 1.11 -16.10
C GLU A 46 -5.07 1.17 -14.70
N TYR A 47 -5.58 2.03 -13.81
CA TYR A 47 -5.17 2.04 -12.41
C TYR A 47 -5.30 0.67 -11.74
N GLN A 48 -6.46 0.00 -11.92
CA GLN A 48 -6.69 -1.29 -11.28
C GLN A 48 -5.74 -2.35 -11.83
N LYS A 49 -5.52 -2.36 -13.14
CA LYS A 49 -4.55 -3.25 -13.78
C LYS A 49 -3.14 -3.02 -13.24
N THR A 50 -2.65 -1.78 -13.21
CA THR A 50 -1.33 -1.45 -12.66
C THR A 50 -1.23 -1.83 -11.18
N PHE A 51 -2.29 -1.58 -10.41
CA PHE A 51 -2.35 -1.97 -9.01
C PHE A 51 -2.19 -3.48 -8.84
N ASP A 52 -2.93 -4.28 -9.61
CA ASP A 52 -2.89 -5.73 -9.53
C ASP A 52 -1.53 -6.28 -9.97
N GLU A 53 -0.95 -5.74 -11.05
CA GLU A 53 0.38 -6.13 -11.56
C GLU A 53 1.49 -5.82 -10.55
N GLU A 54 1.55 -4.59 -10.03
CA GLU A 54 2.58 -4.18 -9.08
C GLU A 54 2.39 -4.83 -7.70
N LYS A 55 1.15 -5.10 -7.30
CA LYS A 55 0.87 -5.88 -6.09
C LYS A 55 1.33 -7.33 -6.24
N ALA A 56 1.05 -7.98 -7.37
CA ALA A 56 1.50 -9.35 -7.62
C ALA A 56 3.04 -9.43 -7.61
N LYS A 57 3.70 -8.47 -8.24
CA LYS A 57 5.16 -8.34 -8.23
C LYS A 57 5.72 -8.14 -6.81
N LEU A 58 5.09 -7.27 -6.01
CA LEU A 58 5.45 -7.11 -4.60
C LEU A 58 5.33 -8.44 -3.85
N ASP A 59 4.20 -9.14 -3.99
CA ASP A 59 3.97 -10.41 -3.30
C ASP A 59 5.00 -11.48 -3.70
N ASP A 60 5.37 -11.56 -4.99
CA ASP A 60 6.43 -12.45 -5.48
C ASP A 60 7.81 -12.09 -4.91
N ASP A 61 8.17 -10.79 -4.89
CA ASP A 61 9.44 -10.32 -4.31
C ASP A 61 9.51 -10.63 -2.81
N LEU A 62 8.41 -10.44 -2.08
CA LEU A 62 8.32 -10.77 -0.66
C LEU A 62 8.45 -12.27 -0.41
N ALA A 63 7.79 -13.11 -1.21
CA ALA A 63 7.87 -14.57 -1.10
C ALA A 63 9.31 -15.06 -1.34
N LYS A 64 9.99 -14.51 -2.36
CA LYS A 64 11.38 -14.84 -2.65
C LYS A 64 12.33 -14.46 -1.52
N LEU A 65 12.16 -13.26 -0.95
CA LEU A 65 12.94 -12.83 0.22
C LEU A 65 12.77 -13.78 1.41
N ASP A 66 11.55 -14.31 1.62
CA ASP A 66 11.27 -15.29 2.66
C ASP A 66 11.92 -16.66 2.41
N GLU A 67 11.88 -17.13 1.17
CA GLU A 67 12.54 -18.37 0.77
C GLU A 67 14.06 -18.29 0.93
N ASP A 68 14.67 -17.20 0.48
CA ASP A 68 16.12 -16.96 0.61
C ASP A 68 16.53 -16.92 2.09
N PHE A 69 15.78 -16.19 2.92
CA PHE A 69 16.06 -16.15 4.37
C PHE A 69 15.90 -17.53 5.03
N LYS A 70 14.84 -18.28 4.71
CA LYS A 70 14.63 -19.64 5.24
C LYS A 70 15.77 -20.57 4.85
N LYS A 71 16.25 -20.48 3.62
CA LYS A 71 17.37 -21.29 3.11
C LYS A 71 18.68 -20.97 3.84
N ASP A 72 18.96 -19.70 4.06
CA ASP A 72 20.15 -19.25 4.81
C ASP A 72 20.10 -19.74 6.26
N VAL A 73 18.94 -19.56 6.93
CA VAL A 73 18.73 -20.07 8.30
C VAL A 73 18.85 -21.59 8.36
N GLY A 74 18.24 -22.31 7.41
CA GLY A 74 18.31 -23.77 7.31
C GLY A 74 19.76 -24.26 7.22
N SER A 75 20.55 -23.63 6.34
CA SER A 75 21.98 -23.97 6.16
C SER A 75 22.79 -23.75 7.45
N LEU A 76 22.53 -22.66 8.18
CA LEU A 76 23.16 -22.39 9.47
C LEU A 76 22.78 -23.43 10.52
N MET A 77 21.51 -23.86 10.55
CA MET A 77 21.05 -24.87 11.50
C MET A 77 21.56 -26.28 11.19
N GLU A 78 21.69 -26.64 9.91
CA GLU A 78 22.37 -27.88 9.50
C GLU A 78 23.82 -27.91 9.98
N ASN A 79 24.55 -26.81 9.81
CA ASN A 79 25.93 -26.70 10.30
C ASN A 79 26.00 -26.78 11.82
N PHE A 80 25.10 -26.09 12.52
CA PHE A 80 25.00 -26.19 13.97
C PHE A 80 24.75 -27.63 14.44
N ASN A 81 23.82 -28.35 13.81
CA ASN A 81 23.52 -29.75 14.15
C ASN A 81 24.73 -30.68 13.93
N LYS A 82 25.49 -30.50 12.84
CA LYS A 82 26.74 -31.24 12.60
C LYS A 82 27.79 -30.98 13.68
N VAL A 83 27.87 -29.74 14.19
CA VAL A 83 28.77 -29.41 15.31
C VAL A 83 28.25 -30.00 16.62
N LEU A 84 26.92 -30.03 16.81
CA LEU A 84 26.28 -30.62 17.99
C LEU A 84 26.58 -32.12 18.12
N GLU A 85 26.55 -32.86 17.02
CA GLU A 85 26.88 -34.29 16.96
C GLU A 85 28.31 -34.63 17.42
N LYS A 86 29.25 -33.68 17.33
CA LYS A 86 30.62 -33.87 17.82
C LYS A 86 30.69 -33.89 19.35
N THR A 87 29.66 -33.42 20.05
CA THR A 87 29.58 -33.34 21.52
C THR A 87 30.68 -32.52 22.20
N VAL A 88 31.42 -31.70 21.45
CA VAL A 88 32.48 -30.82 21.98
C VAL A 88 31.86 -29.50 22.42
N GLU A 89 31.71 -29.31 23.73
CA GLU A 89 30.98 -28.18 24.34
C GLU A 89 31.43 -26.80 23.81
N GLN A 90 32.74 -26.58 23.69
CA GLN A 90 33.27 -25.29 23.24
C GLN A 90 32.95 -25.02 21.76
N GLU A 91 33.02 -26.03 20.89
CA GLU A 91 32.67 -25.89 19.47
C GLU A 91 31.18 -25.57 19.32
N VAL A 92 30.32 -26.29 20.05
CA VAL A 92 28.86 -26.08 20.04
C VAL A 92 28.51 -24.67 20.51
N LYS A 93 29.11 -24.18 21.60
CA LYS A 93 28.89 -22.82 22.10
C LYS A 93 29.31 -21.75 21.10
N ASN A 94 30.47 -21.94 20.46
CA ASN A 94 30.98 -20.99 19.47
C ASN A 94 30.08 -20.96 18.23
N GLU A 95 29.70 -22.11 17.69
CA GLU A 95 28.84 -22.23 16.52
C GLU A 95 27.45 -21.65 16.81
N LYS A 96 26.87 -21.96 17.97
CA LYS A 96 25.60 -21.38 18.41
C LYS A 96 25.63 -19.86 18.41
N LYS A 97 26.68 -19.27 18.99
CA LYS A 97 26.85 -17.81 19.05
C LYS A 97 26.98 -17.21 17.66
N SER A 98 27.73 -17.85 16.78
CA SER A 98 27.89 -17.47 15.37
C SER A 98 26.53 -17.48 14.66
N ALA A 99 25.84 -18.63 14.68
CA ALA A 99 24.53 -18.80 14.05
C ALA A 99 23.50 -17.79 14.56
N VAL A 100 23.38 -17.60 15.87
CA VAL A 100 22.46 -16.59 16.46
C VAL A 100 22.76 -15.19 15.94
N THR A 101 24.04 -14.82 15.85
CA THR A 101 24.45 -13.49 15.37
C THR A 101 24.10 -13.31 13.90
N THR A 102 24.42 -14.30 13.07
CA THR A 102 24.13 -14.26 11.63
C THR A 102 22.64 -14.24 11.35
N ILE A 103 21.85 -15.09 12.01
CA ILE A 103 20.38 -15.15 11.84
C ILE A 103 19.75 -13.82 12.27
N ARG A 104 20.21 -13.22 13.37
CA ARG A 104 19.69 -11.90 13.81
C ARG A 104 19.95 -10.81 12.78
N SER A 105 21.17 -10.74 12.25
CA SER A 105 21.51 -9.80 11.19
C SER A 105 20.67 -10.06 9.94
N GLY A 106 20.50 -11.33 9.55
CA GLY A 106 19.64 -11.75 8.44
C GLY A 106 18.18 -11.31 8.61
N ALA A 107 17.60 -11.47 9.81
CA ALA A 107 16.23 -11.04 10.08
C ALA A 107 16.05 -9.52 9.95
N MET A 108 17.05 -8.73 10.36
CA MET A 108 17.03 -7.28 10.17
C MET A 108 17.15 -6.90 8.69
N SER A 109 18.04 -7.55 7.94
CA SER A 109 18.19 -7.36 6.50
C SER A 109 16.92 -7.74 5.74
N LEU A 110 16.27 -8.85 6.10
CA LEU A 110 14.98 -9.26 5.53
C LEU A 110 13.94 -8.15 5.68
N LYS A 111 13.75 -7.64 6.90
CA LYS A 111 12.86 -6.51 7.18
C LYS A 111 13.17 -5.29 6.34
N GLN A 112 14.45 -4.92 6.20
CA GLN A 112 14.87 -3.78 5.39
C GLN A 112 14.59 -3.99 3.90
N ASN A 113 14.87 -5.18 3.39
CA ASN A 113 14.63 -5.52 1.99
C ASN A 113 13.12 -5.54 1.66
N LYS A 114 12.29 -6.10 2.55
CA LYS A 114 10.82 -6.05 2.42
C LYS A 114 10.30 -4.61 2.43
N LYS A 115 10.83 -3.75 3.32
CA LYS A 115 10.50 -2.31 3.33
C LYS A 115 10.91 -1.61 2.04
N LYS A 116 12.04 -1.99 1.44
CA LYS A 116 12.48 -1.45 0.16
C LYS A 116 11.54 -1.86 -0.98
N ALA A 117 11.21 -3.14 -1.11
CA ALA A 117 10.26 -3.63 -2.11
C ALA A 117 8.89 -2.92 -1.99
N LEU A 118 8.40 -2.77 -0.76
CA LEU A 118 7.18 -2.00 -0.49
C LEU A 118 7.32 -0.52 -0.89
N GLN A 119 8.49 0.09 -0.68
CA GLN A 119 8.71 1.47 -1.09
C GLN A 119 8.68 1.63 -2.61
N ASP A 120 9.22 0.66 -3.35
CA ASP A 120 9.16 0.65 -4.81
C ASP A 120 7.69 0.56 -5.30
N PHE A 121 6.89 -0.32 -4.69
CA PHE A 121 5.43 -0.37 -4.90
C PHE A 121 4.73 0.98 -4.60
N ILE A 122 5.06 1.62 -3.47
CA ILE A 122 4.55 2.95 -3.10
C ILE A 122 4.89 4.00 -4.15
N ASN A 123 6.13 4.01 -4.64
CA ASN A 123 6.59 5.00 -5.59
C ASN A 123 5.80 4.91 -6.91
N VAL A 124 5.53 3.70 -7.40
CA VAL A 124 4.73 3.50 -8.61
C VAL A 124 3.28 3.91 -8.35
N MET A 125 2.64 3.34 -7.33
CA MET A 125 1.20 3.57 -7.12
C MET A 125 0.87 5.01 -6.75
N THR A 126 1.76 5.73 -6.08
CA THR A 126 1.56 7.16 -5.78
C THR A 126 1.47 7.98 -7.07
N VAL A 127 2.22 7.62 -8.12
CA VAL A 127 2.13 8.29 -9.41
C VAL A 127 0.80 7.95 -10.09
N THR A 128 0.47 6.66 -10.17
CA THR A 128 -0.78 6.19 -10.79
C THR A 128 -2.02 6.77 -10.12
N ILE A 129 -2.03 6.90 -8.79
CA ILE A 129 -3.16 7.50 -8.04
C ILE A 129 -3.32 8.99 -8.39
N ARG A 130 -2.24 9.71 -8.66
CA ARG A 130 -2.30 11.15 -9.03
C ARG A 130 -2.85 11.39 -10.42
N GLU A 131 -2.75 10.41 -11.30
CA GLU A 131 -3.25 10.47 -12.68
C GLU A 131 -4.77 10.23 -12.75
N LEU A 132 -5.37 9.70 -11.68
CA LEU A 132 -6.81 9.50 -11.59
C LEU A 132 -7.60 10.81 -11.60
N PRO A 133 -8.88 10.78 -12.03
CA PRO A 133 -9.80 11.90 -11.89
C PRO A 133 -9.85 12.44 -10.45
N LYS A 134 -9.82 13.77 -10.28
CA LYS A 134 -9.74 14.42 -8.95
C LYS A 134 -10.78 13.94 -7.94
N GLY A 135 -11.97 13.51 -8.41
CA GLY A 135 -13.04 12.98 -7.56
C GLY A 135 -12.75 11.61 -6.95
N THR A 136 -11.81 10.84 -7.50
CA THR A 136 -11.50 9.46 -7.08
C THR A 136 -10.14 9.32 -6.39
N VAL A 137 -9.24 10.30 -6.55
CA VAL A 137 -7.89 10.29 -5.95
C VAL A 137 -7.95 10.07 -4.44
N GLY A 138 -8.81 10.81 -3.73
CA GLY A 138 -8.87 10.76 -2.27
C GLY A 138 -9.26 9.39 -1.71
N SER A 139 -10.24 8.72 -2.33
CA SER A 139 -10.64 7.38 -1.90
C SER A 139 -9.57 6.34 -2.22
N LYS A 140 -8.99 6.39 -3.42
CA LYS A 140 -7.95 5.43 -3.84
C LYS A 140 -6.65 5.59 -3.07
N GLN A 141 -6.26 6.82 -2.71
CA GLN A 141 -5.13 7.07 -1.83
C GLN A 141 -5.35 6.45 -0.45
N LYS A 142 -6.55 6.59 0.11
CA LYS A 142 -6.87 6.01 1.42
C LYS A 142 -6.82 4.49 1.39
N ASP A 143 -7.47 3.85 0.41
CA ASP A 143 -7.45 2.40 0.24
C ASP A 143 -6.01 1.89 0.08
N PHE A 144 -5.20 2.60 -0.69
CA PHE A 144 -3.79 2.31 -0.89
C PHE A 144 -2.96 2.46 0.41
N ASP A 145 -3.17 3.54 1.16
CA ASP A 145 -2.47 3.79 2.42
C ASP A 145 -2.78 2.72 3.47
N ASP A 146 -4.03 2.25 3.53
CA ASP A 146 -4.46 1.17 4.42
C ASP A 146 -3.73 -0.14 4.08
N ILE A 147 -3.58 -0.47 2.79
CA ILE A 147 -2.82 -1.65 2.32
C ILE A 147 -1.34 -1.51 2.69
N VAL A 148 -0.74 -0.35 2.43
CA VAL A 148 0.66 -0.08 2.78
C VAL A 148 0.90 -0.23 4.28
N LYS A 149 -0.04 0.25 5.10
CA LYS A 149 0.02 0.12 6.55
C LYS A 149 -0.02 -1.35 6.97
N GLU A 150 -0.91 -2.15 6.38
CA GLU A 150 -1.01 -3.58 6.67
C GLU A 150 0.31 -4.31 6.40
N TYR A 151 0.97 -4.06 5.26
CA TYR A 151 2.29 -4.65 4.99
C TYR A 151 3.35 -4.22 6.02
N LYS A 152 3.40 -2.93 6.38
CA LYS A 152 4.35 -2.42 7.39
C LYS A 152 4.17 -3.11 8.74
N GLU A 153 2.93 -3.28 9.18
CA GLU A 153 2.60 -3.97 10.42
C GLU A 153 3.00 -5.45 10.37
N LYS A 154 2.73 -6.13 9.24
CA LYS A 154 3.16 -7.53 9.02
C LYS A 154 4.68 -7.68 9.11
N PHE A 155 5.45 -6.79 8.48
CA PHE A 155 6.92 -6.86 8.50
C PHE A 155 7.48 -6.64 9.91
N GLU A 156 6.85 -5.78 10.71
CA GLU A 156 7.24 -5.56 12.10
C GLU A 156 6.92 -6.78 12.96
N ALA A 157 5.70 -7.32 12.84
CA ALA A 157 5.27 -8.50 13.59
C ALA A 157 6.14 -9.72 13.27
N GLU A 158 6.46 -9.95 12.00
CA GLU A 158 7.37 -11.01 11.56
C GLU A 158 8.78 -10.83 12.15
N TYR A 159 9.32 -9.62 12.11
CA TYR A 159 10.63 -9.34 12.69
C TYR A 159 10.66 -9.66 14.19
N GLU A 160 9.68 -9.17 14.94
CA GLU A 160 9.59 -9.43 16.38
C GLU A 160 9.43 -10.93 16.69
N ALA A 161 8.62 -11.65 15.91
CA ALA A 161 8.48 -13.11 16.03
C ALA A 161 9.80 -13.85 15.75
N ASN A 162 10.55 -13.42 14.74
CA ASN A 162 11.87 -13.95 14.42
C ASN A 162 12.87 -13.69 15.57
N ILE A 163 12.91 -12.46 16.11
CA ILE A 163 13.78 -12.13 17.25
C ILE A 163 13.43 -12.96 18.49
N ALA A 164 12.14 -13.12 18.80
CA ALA A 164 11.69 -13.96 19.91
C ALA A 164 12.14 -15.43 19.75
N THR A 165 12.02 -15.97 18.54
CA THR A 165 12.47 -17.33 18.20
C THR A 165 13.99 -17.49 18.38
N ILE A 166 14.77 -16.51 17.91
CA ILE A 166 16.24 -16.49 18.06
C ILE A 166 16.64 -16.43 19.54
N GLU A 167 15.97 -15.60 20.33
CA GLU A 167 16.24 -15.50 21.78
C GLU A 167 15.88 -16.79 22.53
N ASN A 168 14.80 -17.46 22.15
CA ASN A 168 14.47 -18.77 22.70
C ASN A 168 15.54 -19.80 22.33
N PHE A 169 15.92 -19.91 21.05
CA PHE A 169 17.00 -20.79 20.61
C PHE A 169 18.31 -20.52 21.35
N LYS A 170 18.66 -19.25 21.56
CA LYS A 170 19.85 -18.81 22.31
C LYS A 170 19.82 -19.29 23.77
N LYS A 171 18.66 -19.28 24.43
CA LYS A 171 18.49 -19.71 25.83
C LYS A 171 18.45 -21.23 25.98
N THR A 172 17.97 -21.96 24.99
CA THR A 172 17.88 -23.43 25.04
C THR A 172 19.26 -24.08 25.18
N GLU A 173 19.44 -24.95 26.17
CA GLU A 173 20.63 -25.79 26.27
C GLU A 173 20.49 -26.98 25.31
N HIS A 174 21.32 -27.02 24.27
CA HIS A 174 21.24 -28.05 23.21
C HIS A 174 22.17 -29.24 23.47
N LEU A 175 23.19 -29.07 24.30
CA LEU A 175 24.10 -30.12 24.71
C LEU A 175 23.94 -30.32 26.22
N THR A 176 23.25 -31.39 26.62
CA THR A 176 23.03 -31.74 28.03
C THR A 176 24.00 -32.83 28.45
N LYS A 177 24.61 -32.69 29.64
CA LYS A 177 25.34 -33.81 30.24
C LYS A 177 24.35 -34.91 30.61
N PRO A 178 24.68 -36.20 30.43
CA PRO A 178 23.86 -37.26 30.99
C PRO A 178 23.74 -37.00 32.50
N THR A 179 22.52 -36.90 33.00
CA THR A 179 22.27 -36.91 34.44
C THR A 179 22.91 -38.18 34.97
N ASP A 180 23.91 -38.02 35.85
CA ASP A 180 24.45 -39.11 36.63
C ASP A 180 23.29 -39.79 37.34
N THR A 181 22.76 -40.84 36.71
CA THR A 181 21.90 -41.81 37.34
C THR A 181 22.85 -42.73 38.09
N THR A 182 23.52 -42.16 39.09
CA THR A 182 24.25 -42.93 40.08
C THR A 182 23.39 -43.04 41.33
N MET A 183 23.05 -44.30 41.60
CA MET A 183 22.86 -44.95 42.90
C MET A 183 21.41 -45.09 43.40
N ASN A 184 20.84 -46.28 43.21
CA ASN A 184 20.95 -47.38 44.17
C ASN A 184 20.62 -48.73 43.53
#